data_AF-A0A0L0FGI7-F1
#
_entry.id   AF-A0A0L0FGI7-F1
#
_cell.length_a   1.000
_cell.length_b   1.000
_cell.length_c   1.000
_cell.angle_alpha   90.00
_cell.angle_beta   90.00
_cell.angle_gamma   90.00
#
_symmetry.space_group_name_H-M   'P 1'
#
loop_
_entity.id
_entity.type
_entity.pdbx_description
1 polymer ?
#
loop_
_entity_poly.entity_id
_entity_poly.type
_entity_poly.pdbx_seq_one_letter_code
_entity_poly.pdbx_strand_id
1 'polypeptide(L)'
;SINHLLGEINVRGANSRSADLKSLKVKLDKEAPFGKWKGRRHIILIKSPYDYSRIRNAVAYELYSGINGQIGLATGFVHLFMNGEDYGLYYVVERLDDDFLENHGAGKSDFLLKADDFNWGEPRSGFKPKVDVDKDGDWLDVKNAPEDATTGN
;
A
#
# COMPACT_ATOMS: atom_id res chain seq x y z
N SER A 1 -21.44 21.21 -20.36
CA SER A 1 -21.10 19.81 -20.04
C SER A 1 -20.42 19.82 -18.68
N ILE A 2 -20.99 19.16 -17.67
CA ILE A 2 -20.48 19.19 -16.30
C ILE A 2 -19.28 18.25 -16.25
N ASN A 3 -18.10 18.80 -15.96
CA ASN A 3 -16.87 18.05 -15.70
C ASN A 3 -17.05 17.27 -14.38
N HIS A 4 -17.65 16.08 -14.45
CA HIS A 4 -17.51 15.14 -13.36
C HIS A 4 -16.05 14.66 -13.38
N LEU A 5 -15.28 15.03 -12.36
CA LEU A 5 -13.98 14.41 -12.10
C LEU A 5 -14.21 12.90 -12.05
N LEU A 6 -13.44 12.13 -12.82
CA LEU A 6 -13.59 10.67 -12.94
C LEU A 6 -12.77 9.91 -11.88
N GLY A 7 -12.34 10.62 -10.84
CA GLY A 7 -11.41 10.16 -9.82
C GLY A 7 -10.47 11.24 -9.30
N GLU A 8 -9.56 10.83 -8.43
CA GLU A 8 -8.57 11.68 -7.76
C GLU A 8 -7.15 11.18 -8.04
N ILE A 9 -6.20 12.10 -8.21
CA ILE A 9 -4.76 11.80 -8.30
C ILE A 9 -4.06 12.50 -7.14
N ASN A 10 -3.27 11.73 -6.38
CA ASN A 10 -2.53 12.21 -5.22
C ASN A 10 -1.06 11.81 -5.31
N VAL A 11 -0.15 12.68 -4.87
CA VAL A 11 1.27 12.36 -4.77
C VAL A 11 1.51 11.39 -3.58
N ARG A 12 2.34 10.37 -3.80
CA ARG A 12 2.67 9.32 -2.83
C ARG A 12 4.15 9.33 -2.43
N GLY A 13 4.39 8.88 -1.21
CA GLY A 13 5.72 8.56 -0.68
C GLY A 13 6.00 9.33 0.60
N ALA A 14 7.05 8.99 1.34
CA ALA A 14 7.55 9.87 2.40
C ALA A 14 8.67 10.74 1.80
N ASN A 15 9.89 10.23 1.80
CA ASN A 15 11.07 10.92 1.28
C ASN A 15 11.02 11.09 -0.25
N SER A 16 10.41 10.13 -0.97
CA SER A 16 10.27 10.19 -2.43
C SER A 16 9.35 11.30 -2.93
N ARG A 17 8.65 12.02 -2.05
CA ARG A 17 7.91 13.24 -2.43
C ARG A 17 8.84 14.39 -2.81
N SER A 18 10.09 14.36 -2.38
CA SER A 18 11.08 15.40 -2.71
C SER A 18 11.69 15.23 -4.10
N ALA A 19 11.68 14.02 -4.67
CA ALA A 19 12.21 13.75 -6.01
C ALA A 19 11.40 14.46 -7.10
N ASP A 20 12.02 14.91 -8.18
CA ASP A 20 11.33 15.61 -9.28
C ASP A 20 10.23 14.75 -9.91
N LEU A 21 10.51 13.46 -10.08
CA LEU A 21 9.55 12.49 -10.59
C LEU A 21 8.82 11.80 -9.43
N LYS A 22 7.53 12.13 -9.28
CA LYS A 22 6.69 11.69 -8.17
C LYS A 22 6.11 10.31 -8.41
N SER A 23 5.99 9.52 -7.34
CA SER A 23 5.06 8.38 -7.31
C SER A 23 3.64 8.91 -7.10
N LEU A 24 2.66 8.26 -7.71
CA LEU A 24 1.26 8.70 -7.71
C LEU A 24 0.34 7.62 -7.12
N LYS A 25 -0.79 8.07 -6.60
CA LYS A 25 -1.93 7.25 -6.23
C LYS A 25 -3.13 7.78 -7.00
N VAL A 26 -3.73 6.92 -7.81
CA VAL A 26 -4.98 7.21 -8.51
C VAL A 26 -6.12 6.48 -7.81
N LYS A 27 -7.24 7.16 -7.63
CA LYS A 27 -8.49 6.60 -7.11
C LYS A 27 -9.57 6.85 -8.14
N LEU A 28 -10.18 5.78 -8.64
CA LEU A 28 -11.32 5.85 -9.56
C LEU A 28 -12.62 5.97 -8.75
N ASP A 29 -13.50 6.87 -9.20
CA ASP A 29 -14.79 7.05 -8.56
C ASP A 29 -15.71 5.85 -8.75
N LYS A 30 -16.63 5.65 -7.80
CA LYS A 30 -17.57 4.52 -7.83
C LYS A 30 -18.38 4.49 -9.13
N GLU A 31 -18.84 5.66 -9.54
CA GLU A 31 -19.65 5.90 -10.74
C GLU A 31 -18.82 6.20 -12.00
N ALA A 32 -17.50 5.94 -11.97
CA ALA A 32 -16.67 6.13 -13.15
C ALA A 32 -17.21 5.27 -14.32
N PRO A 33 -17.40 5.82 -15.54
CA PRO A 33 -18.02 5.12 -16.66
C PRO A 33 -17.35 3.80 -17.05
N PHE A 34 -16.03 3.71 -16.81
CA PHE A 34 -15.21 2.54 -17.12
C PHE A 34 -15.09 1.56 -15.95
N GLY A 35 -15.71 1.85 -14.81
CA GLY A 35 -15.71 0.98 -13.62
C GLY A 35 -14.33 0.82 -12.98
N LYS A 36 -14.07 -0.37 -12.42
CA LYS A 36 -12.79 -0.72 -11.79
C LYS A 36 -11.72 -1.02 -12.86
N TRP A 37 -10.49 -0.55 -12.68
CA TRP A 37 -9.35 -0.93 -13.51
C TRP A 37 -8.77 -2.26 -13.03
N LYS A 38 -8.85 -3.31 -13.86
CA LYS A 38 -8.42 -4.67 -13.51
C LYS A 38 -8.96 -5.14 -12.14
N GLY A 39 -10.24 -4.87 -11.88
CA GLY A 39 -10.89 -5.24 -10.61
C GLY A 39 -10.59 -4.33 -9.41
N ARG A 40 -9.87 -3.21 -9.61
CA ARG A 40 -9.45 -2.29 -8.52
C ARG A 40 -9.84 -0.84 -8.78
N ARG A 41 -10.15 -0.10 -7.71
CA ARG A 41 -10.36 1.36 -7.78
C ARG A 41 -9.11 2.16 -7.44
N HIS A 42 -8.21 1.58 -6.66
CA HIS A 42 -6.97 2.22 -6.26
C HIS A 42 -5.80 1.70 -7.09
N ILE A 43 -5.09 2.62 -7.75
CA ILE A 43 -3.94 2.32 -8.58
C ILE A 43 -2.73 3.03 -7.96
N ILE A 44 -1.71 2.27 -7.60
CA ILE A 44 -0.46 2.81 -7.08
C ILE A 44 0.56 2.81 -8.21
N LEU A 45 1.03 3.99 -8.59
CA LEU A 45 2.06 4.19 -9.60
C LEU A 45 3.36 4.57 -8.90
N ILE A 46 4.36 3.70 -8.95
CA ILE A 46 5.66 3.88 -8.31
C ILE A 46 6.68 4.26 -9.36
N LYS A 47 7.38 5.39 -9.11
CA LYS A 47 8.44 5.86 -10.01
C LYS A 47 9.82 5.32 -9.66
N SER A 48 10.01 4.94 -8.40
CA SER A 48 11.28 4.51 -7.81
C SER A 48 12.43 5.47 -8.15
N PRO A 49 12.35 6.76 -7.75
CA PRO A 49 13.31 7.78 -8.20
C PRO A 49 14.76 7.53 -7.73
N TYR A 50 14.93 6.85 -6.59
CA TYR A 50 16.24 6.52 -6.02
C TYR A 50 16.71 5.10 -6.35
N ASP A 51 15.95 4.37 -7.17
CA ASP A 51 16.34 3.05 -7.68
C ASP A 51 16.82 3.21 -9.11
N TYR A 52 18.14 3.14 -9.33
CA TYR A 52 18.72 3.26 -10.67
C TYR A 52 18.20 2.21 -11.66
N SER A 53 17.91 0.97 -11.21
CA SER A 53 17.38 -0.07 -12.10
C SER A 53 15.87 0.04 -12.28
N ARG A 54 15.17 0.74 -11.37
CA ARG A 54 13.71 0.92 -11.31
C ARG A 54 12.90 -0.38 -11.18
N ILE A 55 13.56 -1.52 -11.08
CA ILE A 55 12.94 -2.85 -11.08
C ILE A 55 13.09 -3.58 -9.74
N ARG A 56 13.81 -3.04 -8.75
CA ARG A 56 14.07 -3.80 -7.50
C ARG A 56 12.78 -4.17 -6.79
N ASN A 57 11.84 -3.23 -6.69
CA ASN A 57 10.51 -3.51 -6.13
C ASN A 57 9.77 -4.56 -6.95
N ALA A 58 9.88 -4.50 -8.29
CA ALA A 58 9.23 -5.46 -9.16
C ALA A 58 9.73 -6.87 -8.95
N VAL A 59 11.05 -7.04 -8.97
CA VAL A 59 11.70 -8.32 -8.69
C VAL A 59 11.35 -8.82 -7.30
N ALA A 60 11.34 -7.96 -6.28
CA ALA A 60 11.01 -8.37 -4.92
C ALA A 60 9.58 -8.91 -4.78
N TYR A 61 8.59 -8.24 -5.36
CA TYR A 61 7.19 -8.70 -5.30
C TYR A 61 6.97 -9.96 -6.13
N GLU A 62 7.59 -10.08 -7.30
CA GLU A 62 7.53 -11.30 -8.12
C GLU A 62 8.14 -12.50 -7.39
N LEU A 63 9.31 -12.33 -6.77
CA LEU A 63 9.94 -13.39 -5.96
C LEU A 63 9.06 -13.80 -4.78
N TYR A 64 8.46 -12.83 -4.08
CA TYR A 64 7.56 -13.11 -2.96
C TYR A 64 6.32 -13.89 -3.41
N SER A 65 5.74 -13.50 -4.55
CA SER A 65 4.55 -14.15 -5.11
C SER A 65 4.82 -15.58 -5.58
N GLY A 66 6.08 -15.92 -5.85
CA GLY A 66 6.51 -17.29 -6.15
C GLY A 66 6.65 -18.22 -4.94
N ILE A 67 6.55 -17.70 -3.71
CA ILE A 67 6.65 -18.50 -2.49
C ILE A 67 5.30 -19.20 -2.23
N ASN A 68 5.33 -20.53 -2.12
CA ASN A 68 4.11 -21.31 -1.85
C ASN A 68 3.46 -20.90 -0.53
N GLY A 69 2.13 -20.74 -0.54
CA GLY A 69 1.35 -20.34 0.64
C GLY A 69 1.37 -18.84 0.96
N GLN A 70 2.06 -18.01 0.16
CA GLN A 70 2.01 -16.55 0.29
C GLN A 70 1.02 -15.93 -0.70
N ILE A 71 0.33 -14.87 -0.26
CA ILE A 71 -0.54 -14.08 -1.14
C ILE A 71 0.32 -12.98 -1.77
N GLY A 72 0.63 -13.14 -3.05
CA GLY A 72 1.34 -12.16 -3.84
C GLY A 72 0.53 -10.89 -4.13
N LEU A 73 1.21 -9.81 -4.47
CA LEU A 73 0.56 -8.61 -5.02
C LEU A 73 0.54 -8.71 -6.53
N ALA A 74 -0.57 -8.34 -7.19
CA ALA A 74 -0.50 -8.22 -8.64
C ALA A 74 0.23 -6.93 -9.03
N THR A 75 1.18 -7.07 -9.94
CA THR A 75 2.05 -5.97 -10.34
C THR A 75 2.19 -5.87 -11.84
N GLY A 76 2.81 -4.80 -12.33
CA GLY A 76 3.08 -4.64 -13.76
C GLY A 76 3.68 -3.29 -14.09
N PHE A 77 3.93 -3.04 -15.36
CA PHE A 77 4.43 -1.75 -15.83
C PHE A 77 3.40 -1.04 -16.70
N VAL A 78 3.37 0.28 -16.59
CA VAL A 78 2.56 1.15 -17.45
C VAL A 78 3.41 2.32 -17.95
N HIS A 79 3.10 2.79 -19.15
CA HIS A 79 3.61 4.04 -19.69
C HIS A 79 2.59 5.13 -19.41
N LEU A 80 2.96 6.12 -18.59
CA LEU A 80 2.04 7.15 -18.13
C LEU A 80 2.11 8.39 -19.04
N PHE A 81 0.94 8.82 -19.52
CA PHE A 81 0.75 10.10 -20.18
C PHE A 81 -0.20 10.96 -19.34
N MET A 82 0.13 12.22 -19.09
CA MET A 82 -0.76 13.18 -18.43
C MET A 82 -0.84 14.45 -19.26
N ASN A 83 -2.08 14.85 -19.62
CA ASN A 83 -2.34 16.03 -20.45
C ASN A 83 -1.53 16.07 -21.77
N GLY A 84 -1.27 14.91 -22.37
CA GLY A 84 -0.49 14.78 -23.61
C GLY A 84 1.03 14.77 -23.42
N GLU A 85 1.53 14.97 -22.19
CA GLU A 85 2.94 14.87 -21.86
C GLU A 85 3.32 13.44 -21.42
N ASP A 86 4.49 12.99 -21.85
CA ASP A 86 5.05 11.68 -21.54
C ASP A 86 5.80 11.72 -20.20
N TYR A 87 5.27 11.02 -19.20
CA TYR A 87 5.89 10.88 -17.87
C TYR A 87 6.71 9.58 -17.73
N GLY A 88 6.74 8.78 -18.79
CA GLY A 88 7.53 7.57 -18.93
C GLY A 88 6.98 6.37 -18.18
N LEU A 89 7.89 5.42 -17.90
CA LEU A 89 7.58 4.15 -17.27
C LEU A 89 7.30 4.30 -15.76
N TYR A 90 6.20 3.71 -15.33
CA TYR A 90 5.82 3.51 -13.93
C TYR A 90 5.61 2.04 -13.64
N TYR A 91 5.98 1.66 -12.42
CA TYR A 91 5.66 0.35 -11.88
C TYR A 91 4.35 0.43 -11.11
N VAL A 92 3.39 -0.44 -11.45
CA VAL A 92 2.10 -0.54 -10.81
C VAL A 92 2.13 -1.63 -9.78
N VAL A 93 1.65 -1.31 -8.57
CA VAL A 93 1.50 -2.26 -7.49
C VAL A 93 0.06 -2.25 -7.02
N GLU A 94 -0.51 -3.44 -6.83
CA GLU A 94 -1.80 -3.61 -6.17
C GLU A 94 -1.80 -2.94 -4.79
N ARG A 95 -2.89 -2.25 -4.47
CA ARG A 95 -3.07 -1.71 -3.14
C ARG A 95 -3.63 -2.80 -2.24
N LEU A 96 -3.03 -2.95 -1.07
CA LEU A 96 -3.62 -3.70 0.03
C LEU A 96 -4.80 -2.89 0.60
N ASP A 97 -6.02 -3.30 0.27
CA ASP A 97 -7.31 -2.79 0.74
C ASP A 97 -8.41 -3.86 0.54
N ASP A 98 -9.69 -3.50 0.73
CA ASP A 98 -10.81 -4.43 0.61
C ASP A 98 -10.92 -5.06 -0.79
N ASP A 99 -10.56 -4.32 -1.86
CA ASP A 99 -10.54 -4.87 -3.22
C ASP A 99 -9.47 -5.98 -3.31
N PHE A 100 -8.31 -5.83 -2.65
CA PHE A 100 -7.30 -6.90 -2.58
C PHE A 100 -7.84 -8.13 -1.84
N LEU A 101 -8.46 -7.96 -0.67
CA LEU A 101 -9.02 -9.10 0.07
C LEU A 101 -10.05 -9.87 -0.78
N GLU A 102 -11.01 -9.15 -1.40
CA GLU A 102 -12.03 -9.75 -2.26
C GLU A 102 -11.43 -10.47 -3.48
N ASN A 103 -10.44 -9.84 -4.14
CA ASN A 103 -9.80 -10.41 -5.33
C ASN A 103 -8.91 -11.63 -5.02
N HIS A 104 -8.44 -11.78 -3.78
CA HIS A 104 -7.59 -12.89 -3.33
C HIS A 104 -8.33 -13.91 -2.46
N GLY A 105 -9.67 -13.86 -2.44
CA GLY A 105 -10.53 -14.89 -1.82
C GLY A 105 -10.74 -14.75 -0.32
N ALA A 106 -10.32 -13.64 0.28
CA ALA A 106 -10.63 -13.29 1.66
C ALA A 106 -12.05 -12.68 1.77
N GLY A 107 -12.69 -12.91 2.91
CA GLY A 107 -14.02 -12.40 3.22
C GLY A 107 -14.01 -10.89 3.50
N LYS A 108 -15.16 -10.24 3.30
CA LYS A 108 -15.34 -8.80 3.60
C LYS A 108 -15.18 -8.45 5.08
N SER A 109 -15.21 -9.45 5.95
CA SER A 109 -15.00 -9.33 7.40
C SER A 109 -13.57 -9.64 7.82
N ASP A 110 -12.68 -10.00 6.90
CA ASP A 110 -11.30 -10.32 7.23
C ASP A 110 -10.47 -9.05 7.42
N PHE A 111 -9.46 -9.14 8.28
CA PHE A 111 -8.66 -7.99 8.66
C PHE A 111 -7.37 -7.90 7.84
N LEU A 112 -7.09 -6.70 7.34
CA LEU A 112 -5.80 -6.36 6.75
C LEU A 112 -5.03 -5.47 7.72
N LEU A 113 -3.96 -6.01 8.32
CA LEU A 113 -3.08 -5.27 9.20
C LEU A 113 -1.82 -4.84 8.45
N LYS A 114 -1.44 -3.58 8.63
CA LYS A 114 -0.21 -3.02 8.06
C LYS A 114 0.75 -2.70 9.19
N ALA A 115 1.95 -3.26 9.14
CA ALA A 115 3.05 -2.82 9.99
C ALA A 115 3.40 -1.35 9.68
N ASP A 116 3.43 -0.51 10.70
CA ASP A 116 3.91 0.87 10.63
C ASP A 116 4.99 1.08 11.70
N ASP A 117 6.05 1.84 11.37
CA ASP A 117 7.21 2.11 12.25
C ASP A 117 7.84 0.84 12.87
N PHE A 118 8.10 -0.18 12.05
CA PHE A 118 8.78 -1.40 12.50
C PHE A 118 10.27 -1.13 12.84
N ASN A 119 10.68 -1.57 14.02
CA ASN A 119 12.07 -1.54 14.48
C ASN A 119 12.44 -2.88 15.11
N TRP A 120 13.69 -3.33 14.91
CA TRP A 120 14.22 -4.54 15.54
C TRP A 120 14.66 -4.31 17.00
N GLY A 121 14.81 -3.05 17.42
CA GLY A 121 15.15 -2.68 18.80
C GLY A 121 13.93 -2.51 19.71
N GLU A 122 14.18 -2.23 20.99
CA GLU A 122 13.12 -1.97 21.96
C GLU A 122 12.20 -0.82 21.50
N PRO A 123 10.89 -0.89 21.84
CA PRO A 123 9.95 0.19 21.55
C PRO A 123 10.52 1.52 22.04
N ARG A 124 10.41 2.57 21.21
CA ARG A 124 10.78 3.92 21.65
C ARG A 124 9.97 4.24 22.90
N SER A 125 10.63 4.76 23.95
CA SER A 125 9.93 5.24 25.13
C SER A 125 8.84 6.24 24.73
N GLY A 126 7.60 5.97 25.16
CA GLY A 126 6.42 6.76 24.79
C GLY A 126 5.79 6.43 23.42
N PHE A 127 6.20 5.35 22.76
CA PHE A 127 5.55 4.88 21.53
C PHE A 127 4.06 4.58 21.79
N LYS A 128 3.20 5.23 21.01
CA LYS A 128 1.76 4.94 20.94
C LYS A 128 1.46 4.46 19.53
N PRO A 129 1.05 3.19 19.35
CA PRO A 129 0.70 2.71 18.02
C PRO A 129 -0.43 3.57 17.45
N LYS A 130 -0.33 3.91 16.16
CA LYS A 130 -1.47 4.47 15.43
C LYS A 130 -2.42 3.32 15.14
N VAL A 131 -3.36 3.11 16.04
CA VAL A 131 -4.35 2.06 15.89
C VAL A 131 -5.53 2.64 15.11
N ASP A 132 -5.76 2.18 13.87
CA ASP A 132 -7.01 2.42 13.13
C ASP A 132 -8.09 1.48 13.69
N VAL A 133 -8.46 1.67 14.97
CA VAL A 133 -9.48 0.89 15.66
C VAL A 133 -10.78 1.65 15.79
N ASP A 134 -11.87 0.99 15.44
CA ASP A 134 -13.14 1.23 16.10
C ASP A 134 -12.92 1.06 17.61
N LYS A 135 -13.37 2.08 18.34
CA LYS A 135 -13.05 2.57 19.70
C LYS A 135 -12.69 1.61 20.86
N ASP A 136 -12.63 0.30 20.70
CA ASP A 136 -12.54 -0.62 21.84
C ASP A 136 -11.26 -1.48 21.89
N GLY A 137 -10.40 -1.45 20.85
CA GLY A 137 -9.05 -2.01 20.93
C GLY A 137 -8.96 -3.50 21.28
N ASP A 138 -10.06 -4.24 21.14
CA ASP A 138 -10.26 -5.58 21.72
C ASP A 138 -9.46 -6.70 21.03
N TRP A 139 -8.85 -6.41 19.87
CA TRP A 139 -8.03 -7.37 19.12
C TRP A 139 -6.54 -7.31 19.46
N LEU A 140 -6.10 -6.30 20.22
CA LEU A 140 -4.74 -6.24 20.71
C LEU A 140 -4.65 -7.02 22.01
N ASP A 141 -4.12 -8.25 21.94
CA ASP A 141 -3.76 -9.12 23.10
C ASP A 141 -2.68 -8.50 24.03
N VAL A 142 -2.51 -7.18 24.02
CA VAL A 142 -1.62 -6.42 24.89
C VAL A 142 -2.04 -6.53 26.37
N LYS A 143 -3.26 -7.00 26.66
CA LYS A 143 -3.71 -7.30 28.02
C LYS A 143 -3.10 -8.58 28.63
N ASN A 144 -2.42 -9.42 27.84
CA ASN A 144 -1.80 -10.66 28.30
C ASN A 144 -0.29 -10.74 28.00
N ALA A 145 0.39 -9.61 27.83
CA ALA A 145 1.86 -9.62 27.85
C ALA A 145 2.30 -10.14 29.24
N PRO A 146 3.08 -11.23 29.34
CA PRO A 146 3.50 -11.75 30.63
C PRO A 146 4.36 -10.70 31.34
N GLU A 147 4.05 -10.44 32.61
CA GLU A 147 4.68 -9.43 33.48
C GLU A 147 6.16 -9.72 33.82
N ASP A 148 6.80 -10.76 33.25
CA ASP A 148 8.07 -11.29 33.74
C ASP A 148 9.32 -10.91 32.92
N ALA A 149 9.21 -10.04 31.91
CA ALA A 149 10.38 -9.62 31.12
C ALA A 149 11.24 -8.50 31.75
N THR A 150 11.08 -8.18 33.05
CA THR A 150 11.97 -7.23 33.76
C THR A 150 12.22 -7.59 35.21
N THR A 151 13.16 -8.51 35.44
CA THR A 151 14.22 -8.44 36.47
C THR A 151 15.33 -9.36 35.95
N GLY A 152 16.58 -8.97 35.71
CA GLY A 152 17.42 -8.04 36.45
C GLY A 152 18.58 -8.85 37.06
N ASN A 153 19.69 -8.93 36.31
CA ASN A 153 21.03 -9.49 36.63
C ASN A 153 21.22 -11.01 36.68
#